data_AF-A0A016SW51-F1
#
_entry.id   AF-A0A016SW51-F1
#
_cell.length_a   1.000
_cell.length_b   1.000
_cell.length_c   1.000
_cell.angle_alpha   90.00
_cell.angle_beta   90.00
_cell.angle_gamma   90.00
#
_symmetry.space_group_name_H-M   'P 1'
#
loop_
_entity.id
_entity.type
_entity.pdbx_description
1 polymer ?
#
loop_
_entity_poly.entity_id
_entity_poly.type
_entity_poly.pdbx_seq_one_letter_code
_entity_poly.pdbx_strand_id
1 'polypeptide(L)'
;MERKVRRRHVNDQNSDEIWLVAPSLISSLITSAYTCVLAGALLEEAERLLDRGIHPIKIADGFDLACKKALQTLDSIADKFPVADRERLVETAQTSLGSKIVNRCIRQFAEIAVDAVLSVADLKTRDVNFELIKVEGKVGGHLEDTVLVKGIVIDKTMSHPQMPKELKDVKVAILTCPFEPPKPKTKHKLDITSSEDFKALRDYERETFETMIKQVGYVFFKLSKEFSAFSS
;
A
#
# COMPACT_ATOMS: atom_id res chain seq x y z
N MET A 1 20.24 14.50 19.55
CA MET A 1 19.60 13.54 20.48
C MET A 1 19.01 12.41 19.65
N GLU A 2 19.90 11.61 19.06
CA GLU A 2 19.58 10.50 18.16
C GLU A 2 19.38 9.23 18.97
N ARG A 3 18.25 8.54 18.79
CA ARG A 3 17.96 7.28 19.46
C ARG A 3 18.55 6.11 18.69
N LYS A 4 19.71 5.70 19.18
CA LYS A 4 20.42 4.43 19.03
C LYS A 4 19.47 3.21 18.95
N VAL A 5 19.31 2.63 17.76
CA VAL A 5 18.66 1.33 17.56
C VAL A 5 19.70 0.23 17.88
N ARG A 6 19.45 -0.53 18.95
CA ARG A 6 20.24 -1.71 19.37
C ARG A 6 20.18 -2.79 18.28
N ARG A 7 21.32 -3.09 17.64
CA ARG A 7 21.52 -4.36 16.91
C ARG A 7 21.66 -5.50 17.93
N ARG A 8 20.76 -6.49 17.90
CA ARG A 8 20.99 -7.78 18.56
C ARG A 8 22.01 -8.56 17.73
N HIS A 9 23.01 -9.13 18.38
CA HIS A 9 23.87 -10.15 17.77
C HIS A 9 23.00 -11.35 17.40
N VAL A 10 22.96 -11.68 16.11
CA VAL A 10 22.39 -12.91 15.57
C VAL A 10 23.58 -13.67 14.98
N ASN A 11 23.68 -14.95 15.34
CA ASN A 11 24.75 -15.87 14.94
C ASN A 11 25.00 -15.86 13.42
N ASP A 12 26.29 -15.92 13.06
CA ASP A 12 26.89 -15.73 11.74
C ASP A 12 26.70 -16.89 10.74
N GLN A 13 25.65 -17.72 10.88
CA GLN A 13 25.42 -18.88 9.98
C GLN A 13 24.19 -18.77 9.08
N ASN A 14 23.46 -17.64 9.08
CA ASN A 14 22.27 -17.44 8.23
C ASN A 14 22.39 -16.23 7.30
N SER A 15 23.61 -15.70 7.11
CA SER A 15 23.90 -14.42 6.45
C SER A 15 23.58 -14.42 4.96
N ASP A 16 23.67 -15.58 4.29
CA ASP A 16 23.50 -15.69 2.84
C ASP A 16 22.03 -15.81 2.41
N GLU A 17 21.15 -16.31 3.29
CA GLU A 17 19.71 -16.42 3.00
C GLU A 17 18.95 -15.09 3.15
N ILE A 18 19.51 -14.13 3.88
CA ILE A 18 18.81 -12.87 4.23
C ILE A 18 18.81 -11.87 3.07
N TRP A 19 19.76 -11.96 2.14
CA TRP A 19 19.85 -11.05 0.99
C TRP A 19 18.79 -11.29 -0.10
N LEU A 20 18.09 -12.42 -0.07
CA LEU A 20 17.01 -12.73 -1.01
C LEU A 20 15.64 -12.16 -0.59
N VAL A 21 15.53 -11.59 0.61
CA VAL A 21 14.23 -11.21 1.22
C VAL A 21 14.16 -9.72 1.57
N ALA A 22 14.36 -8.83 0.59
CA ALA A 22 13.75 -7.49 0.49
C ALA A 22 14.15 -6.86 -0.84
N PRO A 23 13.24 -6.29 -1.68
CA PRO A 23 11.99 -5.60 -1.33
C PRO A 23 10.72 -6.08 -2.11
N SER A 24 9.53 -5.82 -1.56
CA SER A 24 8.17 -6.02 -2.15
C SER A 24 7.61 -7.46 -2.21
N LEU A 25 7.13 -7.93 -1.06
CA LEU A 25 6.67 -9.29 -0.73
C LEU A 25 5.51 -9.90 -1.55
N ILE A 26 4.89 -9.19 -2.49
CA ILE A 26 3.75 -9.74 -3.28
C ILE A 26 4.14 -10.02 -4.75
N SER A 27 5.16 -9.34 -5.29
CA SER A 27 5.76 -9.66 -6.60
C SER A 27 6.82 -10.79 -6.51
N SER A 28 7.37 -11.01 -5.32
CA SER A 28 8.54 -11.88 -5.10
C SER A 28 8.22 -13.38 -5.04
N LEU A 29 7.04 -13.81 -4.57
CA LEU A 29 6.80 -15.24 -4.26
C LEU A 29 6.70 -16.18 -5.48
N ILE A 30 6.22 -15.71 -6.63
CA ILE A 30 6.17 -16.53 -7.85
C ILE A 30 7.52 -16.44 -8.56
N THR A 31 8.11 -15.24 -8.62
CA THR A 31 9.41 -15.00 -9.26
C THR A 31 10.53 -15.74 -8.53
N SER A 32 10.54 -15.77 -7.20
CA SER A 32 11.61 -16.38 -6.40
C SER A 32 11.74 -17.88 -6.63
N ALA A 33 10.63 -18.62 -6.75
CA ALA A 33 10.68 -20.06 -6.99
C ALA A 33 11.35 -20.38 -8.35
N TYR A 34 10.94 -19.70 -9.42
CA TYR A 34 11.55 -19.89 -10.73
C TYR A 34 12.99 -19.38 -10.80
N THR A 35 13.31 -18.26 -10.13
CA THR A 35 14.67 -17.74 -10.04
C THR A 35 15.60 -18.70 -9.28
N CYS A 36 15.15 -19.28 -8.17
CA CYS A 36 15.93 -20.25 -7.41
C CYS A 36 16.20 -21.52 -8.22
N VAL A 37 15.19 -22.06 -8.91
CA VAL A 37 15.36 -23.24 -9.78
C VAL A 37 16.31 -22.95 -10.93
N LEU A 38 16.19 -21.78 -11.56
CA LEU A 38 17.07 -21.36 -12.65
C LEU A 38 18.52 -21.16 -12.15
N ALA A 39 18.70 -20.49 -11.02
CA ALA A 39 20.01 -20.30 -10.41
C ALA A 39 20.66 -21.64 -10.04
N GLY A 40 19.88 -22.57 -9.48
CA GLY A 40 20.34 -23.93 -9.17
C GLY A 40 20.84 -24.67 -10.42
N ALA A 41 20.06 -24.65 -11.50
CA ALA A 41 20.46 -25.29 -12.75
C ALA A 41 21.70 -24.64 -13.40
N LEU A 42 21.83 -23.32 -13.32
CA LEU A 42 23.01 -22.60 -13.82
C LEU A 42 24.26 -22.92 -13.00
N LEU A 43 24.13 -23.10 -11.68
CA LEU A 43 25.22 -23.50 -10.80
C LEU A 43 25.67 -24.94 -11.06
N GLU A 44 24.74 -25.87 -11.28
CA GLU A 44 25.06 -27.25 -11.65
C GLU A 44 25.86 -27.30 -12.96
N GLU A 45 25.47 -26.51 -13.97
CA GLU A 45 26.23 -26.45 -15.22
C GLU A 45 27.59 -25.74 -15.05
N ALA A 46 27.66 -24.73 -14.19
CA ALA A 46 28.93 -24.08 -13.85
C ALA A 46 29.90 -25.07 -13.17
N GLU A 47 29.42 -25.92 -12.27
CA GLU A 47 30.22 -26.98 -11.62
C GLU A 47 30.83 -27.93 -12.65
N ARG A 48 30.04 -28.38 -13.64
CA ARG A 48 30.54 -29.24 -14.74
C ARG A 48 31.63 -28.56 -15.57
N LEU A 49 31.56 -27.25 -15.74
CA LEU A 49 32.58 -26.48 -16.46
C LEU A 49 33.85 -26.27 -15.62
N LEU A 50 33.70 -26.13 -14.30
CA LEU A 50 34.82 -26.09 -13.36
C LEU A 50 35.57 -27.43 -13.31
N ASP A 51 34.86 -28.55 -13.29
CA ASP A 51 35.44 -29.91 -13.34
C ASP A 51 36.29 -30.14 -14.61
N ARG A 52 35.94 -29.44 -15.70
CA ARG A 52 36.71 -29.45 -16.96
C ARG A 52 37.91 -28.51 -16.96
N GLY A 53 38.19 -27.85 -15.84
CA GLY A 53 39.33 -26.94 -15.66
C GLY A 53 39.15 -25.55 -16.25
N ILE A 54 37.91 -25.11 -16.52
CA ILE A 54 37.65 -23.76 -17.02
C ILE A 54 37.70 -22.76 -15.86
N HIS A 55 38.42 -21.65 -16.04
CA HIS A 55 38.55 -20.64 -15.00
C HIS A 55 37.19 -19.98 -14.68
N PRO A 56 36.81 -19.81 -13.39
CA PRO A 56 35.51 -19.27 -12.99
C PRO A 56 35.14 -17.93 -13.65
N ILE A 57 36.11 -17.02 -13.79
CA ILE A 57 35.90 -15.73 -14.47
C ILE A 57 35.40 -15.91 -15.91
N LYS A 58 35.94 -16.89 -16.66
CA LYS A 58 35.49 -17.15 -18.04
C LYS A 58 34.07 -17.70 -18.10
N ILE A 59 33.66 -18.46 -17.08
CA ILE A 59 32.29 -18.97 -16.96
C ILE A 59 31.33 -17.81 -16.69
N ALA A 60 31.68 -16.91 -15.76
CA ALA A 60 30.91 -15.71 -15.47
C ALA A 60 30.77 -14.81 -16.72
N ASP A 61 31.86 -14.52 -17.43
CA ASP A 61 31.83 -13.74 -18.68
C ASP A 61 30.94 -14.41 -19.74
N GLY A 62 30.98 -15.75 -19.82
CA GLY A 62 30.14 -16.54 -20.72
C GLY A 62 28.65 -16.43 -20.40
N PHE A 63 28.28 -16.48 -19.11
CA PHE A 63 26.90 -16.29 -18.67
C PHE A 63 26.40 -14.87 -18.90
N ASP A 64 27.24 -13.84 -18.71
CA ASP A 64 26.88 -12.47 -19.04
C ASP A 64 26.60 -12.29 -20.55
N LEU A 65 27.41 -12.93 -21.41
CA LEU A 65 27.19 -12.91 -22.85
C LEU A 65 25.90 -13.66 -23.24
N ALA A 66 25.66 -14.82 -22.62
CA ALA A 66 24.45 -15.60 -22.83
C ALA A 66 23.19 -14.83 -22.39
N CYS A 67 23.25 -14.16 -21.24
CA CYS A 67 22.17 -13.31 -20.73
C CYS A 67 21.82 -12.19 -21.71
N LYS A 68 22.82 -11.48 -22.25
CA LYS A 68 22.61 -10.45 -23.29
C LYS A 68 21.93 -11.02 -24.52
N LYS A 69 22.34 -12.21 -24.97
CA LYS A 69 21.73 -12.86 -26.15
C LYS A 69 20.29 -13.34 -25.87
N ALA A 70 20.03 -13.82 -24.66
CA ALA A 70 18.69 -14.21 -24.22
C ALA A 70 17.75 -13.00 -24.18
N LEU A 71 18.19 -11.86 -23.64
CA LEU A 71 17.42 -10.61 -23.63
C LEU A 71 17.10 -10.12 -25.05
N GLN A 72 18.08 -10.13 -25.95
CA GLN A 72 17.82 -9.80 -27.37
C GLN A 72 16.78 -10.72 -28.02
N THR A 73 16.81 -12.00 -27.67
CA THR A 73 15.85 -12.98 -28.20
C THR A 73 14.47 -12.72 -27.61
N LEU A 74 14.37 -12.45 -26.30
CA LEU A 74 13.14 -12.05 -25.61
C LEU A 74 12.50 -10.81 -26.26
N ASP A 75 13.30 -9.78 -26.55
CA ASP A 75 12.81 -8.58 -27.23
C ASP A 75 12.28 -8.88 -28.65
N SER A 76 12.85 -9.88 -29.34
CA SER A 76 12.42 -10.25 -30.70
C SER A 76 11.13 -11.08 -30.75
N ILE A 77 10.82 -11.80 -29.66
CA ILE A 77 9.60 -12.60 -29.55
C ILE A 77 8.48 -11.90 -28.77
N ALA A 78 8.78 -10.78 -28.10
CA ALA A 78 7.83 -10.06 -27.27
C ALA A 78 6.78 -9.33 -28.13
N ASP A 79 5.52 -9.73 -27.96
CA ASP A 79 4.39 -9.04 -28.57
C ASP A 79 3.98 -7.80 -27.76
N LYS A 80 3.83 -6.67 -28.45
CA LYS A 80 3.39 -5.40 -27.84
C LYS A 80 1.93 -5.14 -28.18
N PHE A 81 1.12 -4.87 -27.17
CA PHE A 81 -0.29 -4.51 -27.34
C PHE A 81 -0.59 -3.15 -26.70
N PRO A 82 -1.59 -2.41 -27.21
CA PRO A 82 -1.95 -1.11 -26.66
C PRO A 82 -2.61 -1.24 -25.28
N VAL A 83 -2.29 -0.31 -24.37
CA VAL A 83 -2.86 -0.26 -23.00
C VAL A 83 -4.39 -0.05 -23.01
N ALA A 84 -4.94 0.44 -24.12
CA ALA A 84 -6.38 0.57 -24.30
C ALA A 84 -7.12 -0.78 -24.40
N ASP A 85 -6.41 -1.87 -24.71
CA ASP A 85 -7.00 -3.20 -24.78
C ASP A 85 -7.15 -3.80 -23.37
N ARG A 86 -8.30 -3.50 -22.76
CA ARG A 86 -8.63 -3.95 -21.40
C ARG A 86 -8.67 -5.47 -21.29
N GLU A 87 -9.17 -6.19 -22.29
CA GLU A 87 -9.34 -7.65 -22.18
C GLU A 87 -7.98 -8.34 -22.14
N ARG A 88 -7.01 -7.89 -22.95
CA ARG A 88 -5.62 -8.40 -22.89
C ARG A 88 -4.94 -8.15 -21.55
N LEU A 89 -5.23 -7.02 -20.91
CA LEU A 89 -4.75 -6.74 -19.55
C LEU A 89 -5.37 -7.71 -18.52
N VAL A 90 -6.68 -8.01 -18.67
CA VAL A 90 -7.37 -8.97 -17.81
C VAL A 90 -6.82 -10.38 -18.01
N GLU A 91 -6.61 -10.84 -19.25
CA GLU A 91 -5.99 -12.15 -19.55
C GLU A 91 -4.58 -12.27 -18.94
N THR A 92 -3.78 -11.21 -19.01
CA THR A 92 -2.44 -11.16 -18.42
C THR A 92 -2.49 -11.26 -16.89
N ALA A 93 -3.42 -10.52 -16.27
CA ALA A 93 -3.64 -10.57 -14.84
C ALA A 93 -4.17 -11.95 -14.38
N GLN A 94 -5.08 -12.57 -15.15
CA GLN A 94 -5.56 -13.93 -14.90
C GLN A 94 -4.41 -14.94 -14.91
N THR A 95 -3.53 -14.87 -15.92
CA THR A 95 -2.37 -15.78 -16.00
C THR A 95 -1.49 -15.67 -14.75
N SER A 96 -1.28 -14.45 -14.26
CA SER A 96 -0.48 -14.18 -13.05
C SER A 96 -1.16 -14.68 -11.76
N LEU A 97 -2.49 -14.71 -11.72
CA LEU A 97 -3.29 -15.16 -10.57
C LEU A 97 -3.57 -16.68 -10.60
N GLY A 98 -3.30 -17.37 -11.71
CA GLY A 98 -3.70 -18.77 -11.94
C GLY A 98 -3.10 -19.78 -10.97
N SER A 99 -1.91 -19.49 -10.45
CA SER A 99 -1.22 -20.34 -9.48
C SER A 99 -1.61 -20.06 -8.01
N LYS A 100 -2.56 -19.16 -7.77
CA LYS A 100 -2.98 -18.74 -6.41
C LYS A 100 -4.34 -19.30 -6.02
N ILE A 101 -4.62 -19.26 -4.72
CA ILE A 101 -5.88 -19.76 -4.11
C ILE A 101 -7.15 -19.11 -4.69
N VAL A 102 -7.02 -17.96 -5.35
CA VAL A 102 -8.10 -17.18 -5.96
C VAL A 102 -8.61 -17.76 -7.29
N ASN A 103 -8.14 -18.94 -7.72
CA ASN A 103 -8.45 -19.55 -9.02
C ASN A 103 -9.98 -19.64 -9.30
N ARG A 104 -10.80 -19.91 -8.29
CA ARG A 104 -12.27 -19.97 -8.45
C ARG A 104 -12.90 -18.65 -8.92
N CYS A 105 -12.29 -17.51 -8.59
CA CYS A 105 -12.80 -16.17 -8.85
C CYS A 105 -11.82 -15.36 -9.70
N ILE A 106 -10.97 -16.04 -10.47
CA ILE A 106 -9.77 -15.44 -11.08
C ILE A 106 -10.09 -14.25 -11.98
N ARG A 107 -11.19 -14.32 -12.73
CA ARG A 107 -11.64 -13.25 -13.62
C ARG A 107 -12.04 -12.01 -12.83
N GLN A 108 -12.83 -12.17 -11.77
CA GLN A 108 -13.26 -11.05 -10.93
C GLN A 108 -12.06 -10.33 -10.31
N PHE A 109 -11.09 -11.08 -9.76
CA PHE A 109 -9.88 -10.48 -9.20
C PHE A 109 -8.99 -9.82 -10.26
N ALA A 110 -8.89 -10.40 -11.45
CA ALA A 110 -8.16 -9.81 -12.56
C ALA A 110 -8.80 -8.49 -13.02
N GLU A 111 -10.12 -8.45 -13.17
CA GLU A 111 -10.87 -7.24 -13.51
C GLU A 111 -10.71 -6.15 -12.44
N ILE A 112 -10.81 -6.50 -11.16
CA ILE A 112 -10.58 -5.57 -10.03
C ILE A 112 -9.16 -5.00 -10.08
N ALA A 113 -8.15 -5.85 -10.29
CA ALA A 113 -6.76 -5.41 -10.34
C ALA A 113 -6.50 -4.45 -11.51
N VAL A 114 -7.01 -4.79 -12.70
CA VAL A 114 -6.88 -3.96 -13.90
C VAL A 114 -7.60 -2.62 -13.70
N ASP A 115 -8.82 -2.64 -13.21
CA ASP A 115 -9.62 -1.41 -13.00
C ASP A 115 -9.00 -0.52 -11.91
N ALA A 116 -8.41 -1.11 -10.86
CA ALA A 116 -7.69 -0.37 -9.82
C ALA A 116 -6.44 0.32 -10.38
N VAL A 117 -5.63 -0.39 -11.17
CA VAL A 117 -4.43 0.16 -11.81
C VAL A 117 -4.78 1.25 -12.81
N LEU A 118 -5.76 1.02 -13.69
CA LEU A 118 -6.21 2.01 -14.67
C LEU A 118 -6.78 3.28 -14.03
N SER A 119 -7.33 3.17 -12.82
CA SER A 119 -7.87 4.33 -12.09
C SER A 119 -6.79 5.26 -11.54
N VAL A 120 -5.57 4.76 -11.32
CA VAL A 120 -4.45 5.53 -10.74
C VAL A 120 -3.29 5.74 -11.73
N ALA A 121 -3.31 5.05 -12.87
CA ALA A 121 -2.27 5.12 -13.88
C ALA A 121 -2.25 6.50 -14.56
N ASP A 122 -1.07 7.12 -14.61
CA ASP A 122 -0.84 8.29 -15.44
C ASP A 122 -0.27 7.86 -16.79
N LEU A 123 -1.13 7.88 -17.82
CA LEU A 123 -0.76 7.49 -19.18
C LEU A 123 0.29 8.42 -19.81
N LYS A 124 0.48 9.63 -19.29
CA LYS A 124 1.47 10.59 -19.81
C LYS A 124 2.88 10.27 -19.30
N THR A 125 3.00 10.00 -18.01
CA THR A 125 4.28 9.63 -17.37
C THR A 125 4.58 8.13 -17.49
N ARG A 126 3.58 7.33 -17.88
CA ARG A 126 3.63 5.85 -17.92
C ARG A 126 4.02 5.26 -16.57
N ASP A 127 3.57 5.91 -15.50
CA ASP A 127 3.84 5.49 -14.14
C ASP A 127 2.53 5.18 -13.41
N VAL A 128 2.63 4.30 -12.42
CA VAL A 128 1.50 3.84 -11.61
C VAL A 128 1.90 4.00 -10.15
N ASN A 129 1.25 4.94 -9.46
CA ASN A 129 1.47 5.10 -8.03
C ASN A 129 0.65 4.07 -7.23
N PHE A 130 1.32 2.99 -6.83
CA PHE A 130 0.71 1.93 -6.02
C PHE A 130 0.30 2.39 -4.61
N GLU A 131 0.80 3.51 -4.09
CA GLU A 131 0.37 4.04 -2.78
C GLU A 131 -1.10 4.48 -2.79
N LEU A 132 -1.64 4.80 -3.97
CA LEU A 132 -3.05 5.15 -4.15
C LEU A 132 -3.97 3.92 -4.16
N ILE A 133 -3.41 2.71 -4.29
CA ILE A 133 -4.18 1.46 -4.26
C ILE A 133 -4.02 0.83 -2.89
N LYS A 134 -5.09 0.86 -2.10
CA LYS A 134 -5.11 0.26 -0.77
C LYS A 134 -5.95 -1.01 -0.75
N VAL A 135 -5.35 -2.10 -0.30
CA VAL A 135 -6.03 -3.38 -0.09
C VAL A 135 -6.42 -3.50 1.37
N GLU A 136 -7.73 -3.59 1.64
CA GLU A 136 -8.29 -3.73 2.97
C GLU A 136 -9.00 -5.09 3.09
N GLY A 137 -8.53 -5.92 4.04
CA GLY A 137 -9.11 -7.22 4.31
C GLY A 137 -10.06 -7.15 5.51
N LYS A 138 -11.29 -7.63 5.32
CA LYS A 138 -12.26 -7.80 6.42
C LYS A 138 -12.47 -9.28 6.71
N VAL A 139 -12.52 -9.60 7.99
CA VAL A 139 -12.83 -10.96 8.44
C VAL A 139 -14.32 -11.22 8.31
N GLY A 140 -14.67 -12.40 7.81
CA GLY A 140 -16.04 -12.76 7.46
C GLY A 140 -16.37 -12.49 5.99
N GLY A 141 -17.31 -13.27 5.45
CA GLY A 141 -17.66 -13.26 4.02
C GLY A 141 -16.87 -14.27 3.18
N HIS A 142 -17.21 -14.33 1.90
CA HIS A 142 -16.53 -15.16 0.92
C HIS A 142 -15.54 -14.32 0.12
N LEU A 143 -14.58 -14.99 -0.51
CA LEU A 143 -13.62 -14.33 -1.39
C LEU A 143 -14.31 -13.66 -2.60
N GLU A 144 -15.43 -14.24 -3.03
CA GLU A 144 -16.34 -13.76 -4.08
C GLU A 144 -16.99 -12.41 -3.75
N ASP A 145 -17.10 -12.05 -2.48
CA ASP A 145 -17.72 -10.79 -2.04
C ASP A 145 -16.77 -9.58 -2.18
N THR A 146 -15.55 -9.81 -2.71
CA THR A 146 -14.55 -8.75 -2.89
C THR A 146 -14.98 -7.79 -4.00
N VAL A 147 -14.95 -6.49 -3.70
CA VAL A 147 -15.34 -5.43 -4.63
C VAL A 147 -14.30 -4.32 -4.71
N LEU A 148 -14.19 -3.70 -5.87
CA LEU A 148 -13.40 -2.48 -6.05
C LEU A 148 -14.20 -1.27 -5.57
N VAL A 149 -13.71 -0.60 -4.52
CA VAL A 149 -14.27 0.67 -4.06
C VAL A 149 -13.51 1.81 -4.73
N LYS A 150 -14.18 2.58 -5.60
CA LYS A 150 -13.63 3.80 -6.22
C LYS A 150 -13.67 4.96 -5.23
N GLY A 151 -12.83 4.88 -4.19
CA GLY A 151 -12.79 5.82 -3.09
C GLY A 151 -11.91 5.33 -1.95
N ILE A 152 -12.16 5.83 -0.74
CA ILE A 152 -11.39 5.47 0.45
C ILE A 152 -12.27 4.68 1.40
N VAL A 153 -11.81 3.50 1.80
CA VAL A 153 -12.41 2.72 2.89
C VAL A 153 -11.69 3.08 4.18
N ILE A 154 -12.45 3.50 5.19
CA ILE A 154 -11.92 3.82 6.52
C ILE A 154 -12.47 2.79 7.50
N ASP A 155 -11.57 2.01 8.09
CA ASP A 155 -11.93 1.06 9.13
C ASP A 155 -12.15 1.76 10.49
N LYS A 156 -13.26 2.49 10.62
CA LYS A 156 -13.69 3.11 11.87
C LYS A 156 -15.20 2.99 12.05
N THR A 157 -15.61 2.82 13.31
CA THR A 157 -17.02 2.88 13.69
C THR A 157 -17.46 4.32 13.92
N MET A 158 -18.75 4.59 13.74
CA MET A 158 -19.34 5.88 14.10
C MET A 158 -19.26 6.09 15.61
N SER A 159 -18.86 7.29 16.02
CA SER A 159 -18.61 7.60 17.45
C SER A 159 -19.89 7.65 18.28
N HIS A 160 -21.04 8.00 17.68
CA HIS A 160 -22.30 8.12 18.39
C HIS A 160 -23.43 7.35 17.66
N PRO A 161 -24.29 6.58 18.36
CA PRO A 161 -25.35 5.79 17.72
C PRO A 161 -26.39 6.62 16.95
N GLN A 162 -26.59 7.88 17.34
CA GLN A 162 -27.48 8.82 16.65
C GLN A 162 -26.88 9.43 15.37
N MET A 163 -25.60 9.15 15.06
CA MET A 163 -25.03 9.61 13.79
C MET A 163 -25.71 8.90 12.61
N PRO A 164 -26.02 9.62 11.53
CA PRO A 164 -26.60 9.03 10.33
C PRO A 164 -25.64 8.00 9.75
N LYS A 165 -26.17 6.80 9.44
CA LYS A 165 -25.40 5.70 8.85
C LYS A 165 -25.12 5.90 7.37
N GLU A 166 -26.04 6.58 6.68
CA GLU A 166 -25.94 6.89 5.26
C GLU A 166 -26.03 8.40 5.09
N LEU A 167 -25.09 8.93 4.32
CA LEU A 167 -24.92 10.36 4.05
C LEU A 167 -24.72 10.51 2.55
N LYS A 168 -25.52 11.35 1.91
CA LYS A 168 -25.43 11.66 0.46
C LYS A 168 -25.00 13.11 0.29
N ASP A 169 -24.14 13.36 -0.70
CA ASP A 169 -23.61 14.69 -1.02
C ASP A 169 -23.02 15.43 0.20
N VAL A 170 -22.04 14.78 0.85
CA VAL A 170 -21.35 15.35 2.01
C VAL A 170 -19.97 15.86 1.63
N LYS A 171 -19.57 16.96 2.26
CA LYS A 171 -18.19 17.43 2.17
C LYS A 171 -17.39 16.84 3.31
N VAL A 172 -16.21 16.34 2.98
CA VAL A 172 -15.32 15.66 3.92
C VAL A 172 -14.23 16.63 4.35
N ALA A 173 -14.01 16.77 5.66
CA ALA A 173 -12.92 17.54 6.21
C ALA A 173 -11.90 16.61 6.88
N ILE A 174 -10.63 16.79 6.55
CA ILE A 174 -9.52 16.06 7.17
C ILE A 174 -8.91 16.97 8.23
N LEU A 175 -9.13 16.62 9.50
CA LEU A 175 -8.58 17.37 10.63
C LEU A 175 -7.35 16.65 11.16
N THR A 176 -6.22 17.36 11.23
CA THR A 176 -4.97 16.86 11.80
C THR A 176 -4.83 17.19 13.30
N CYS A 177 -5.69 18.05 13.82
CA CYS A 177 -5.70 18.43 15.23
C CYS A 177 -6.67 17.55 16.05
N PRO A 178 -6.30 17.18 17.29
CA PRO A 178 -7.21 16.48 18.19
C PRO A 178 -8.34 17.41 18.63
N PHE A 179 -9.54 16.86 18.74
CA PHE A 179 -10.69 17.54 19.32
C PHE A 179 -10.70 17.28 20.83
N GLU A 180 -9.74 17.85 21.55
CA GLU A 180 -9.60 17.74 23.00
C GLU A 180 -9.19 19.09 23.60
N PRO A 181 -9.55 19.39 24.87
CA PRO A 181 -9.06 20.56 25.56
C PRO A 181 -7.52 20.53 25.56
N PRO A 182 -6.85 21.68 25.30
CA PRO A 182 -5.41 21.71 25.17
C PRO A 182 -4.75 21.31 26.50
N LYS A 183 -4.12 20.13 26.50
CA LYS A 183 -3.34 19.66 27.66
C LYS A 183 -2.10 20.54 27.79
N PRO A 184 -1.86 21.17 28.95
CA PRO A 184 -0.64 21.93 29.18
C PRO A 184 0.60 21.07 28.93
N LYS A 185 1.61 21.61 28.23
CA LYS A 185 2.86 20.88 27.94
C LYS A 185 3.68 20.60 29.20
N THR A 186 3.53 21.44 30.22
CA THR A 186 4.12 21.25 31.55
C THR A 186 3.23 20.34 32.39
N LYS A 187 3.84 19.50 33.26
CA LYS A 187 3.10 18.70 34.25
C LYS A 187 2.42 19.63 35.26
N HIS A 188 1.22 20.08 34.95
CA HIS A 188 0.35 20.77 35.88
C HIS A 188 -0.59 19.73 36.51
N LYS A 189 -0.55 19.62 37.83
CA LYS A 189 -1.61 18.93 38.59
C LYS A 189 -2.71 19.94 38.82
N LEU A 190 -3.93 19.55 38.47
CA LEU A 190 -5.14 20.32 38.74
C LEU A 190 -5.72 19.75 40.03
N ASP A 191 -5.53 20.48 41.14
CA ASP A 191 -6.08 20.09 42.44
C ASP A 191 -7.49 20.68 42.55
N ILE A 192 -8.50 19.81 42.52
CA ILE A 192 -9.91 20.20 42.64
C ILE A 192 -10.31 20.00 44.10
N THR A 193 -10.47 21.10 44.83
CA THR A 193 -10.77 21.09 46.28
C THR A 193 -12.21 21.47 46.59
N SER A 194 -12.92 22.16 45.70
CA SER A 194 -14.30 22.61 45.90
C SER A 194 -15.27 22.17 44.79
N SER A 195 -16.57 22.19 45.09
CA SER A 195 -17.60 21.92 44.08
C SER A 195 -17.71 23.05 43.05
N GLU A 196 -17.37 24.28 43.41
CA GLU A 196 -17.33 25.43 42.51
C GLU A 196 -16.24 25.26 41.45
N ASP A 197 -15.04 24.83 41.86
CA ASP A 197 -13.90 24.60 40.95
C ASP A 197 -14.21 23.50 39.92
N PHE A 198 -14.92 22.45 40.35
CA PHE A 198 -15.34 21.38 39.44
C PHE A 198 -16.34 21.88 38.38
N LYS A 199 -17.29 22.74 38.77
CA LYS A 199 -18.23 23.36 37.81
C LYS A 199 -17.51 24.28 36.84
N ALA A 200 -16.59 25.11 37.33
CA ALA A 200 -15.81 26.02 36.51
C ALA A 200 -14.97 25.27 35.46
N LEU A 201 -14.33 24.15 35.85
CA LEU A 201 -13.58 23.31 34.92
C LEU A 201 -14.49 22.73 33.82
N ARG A 202 -15.67 22.23 34.21
CA ARG A 202 -16.64 21.65 33.26
C ARG A 202 -17.15 22.69 32.26
N ASP A 203 -17.42 23.91 32.73
CA ASP A 203 -17.86 25.01 31.87
C ASP A 203 -16.74 25.43 30.91
N TYR A 204 -15.50 25.50 31.38
CA TYR A 204 -14.32 25.77 30.54
C TYR A 204 -14.11 24.69 29.46
N GLU A 205 -14.23 23.41 29.80
CA GLU A 205 -14.13 22.31 28.84
C GLU A 205 -15.22 22.43 27.78
N ARG A 206 -16.48 22.66 28.19
CA ARG A 206 -17.62 22.83 27.27
C ARG A 206 -17.40 24.03 26.33
N GLU A 207 -17.01 25.19 26.84
CA GLU A 207 -16.79 26.39 26.04
C GLU A 207 -15.65 26.20 25.02
N THR A 208 -14.57 25.53 25.43
CA THR A 208 -13.45 25.20 24.56
C THR A 208 -13.91 24.31 23.40
N PHE A 209 -14.70 23.26 23.69
CA PHE A 209 -15.30 22.40 22.67
C PHE A 209 -16.23 23.16 21.73
N GLU A 210 -17.15 23.97 22.26
CA GLU A 210 -18.07 24.77 21.44
C GLU A 210 -17.33 25.74 20.52
N THR A 211 -16.25 26.34 21.00
CA THR A 211 -15.39 27.23 20.20
C THR A 211 -14.73 26.47 19.06
N MET A 212 -14.17 25.28 19.31
CA MET A 212 -13.60 24.43 18.27
C MET A 212 -14.65 24.02 17.23
N ILE A 213 -15.87 23.66 17.66
CA ILE A 213 -16.98 23.29 16.73
C ILE A 213 -17.36 24.49 15.85
N LYS A 214 -17.51 25.68 16.44
CA LYS A 214 -17.82 26.91 15.70
C LYS A 214 -16.75 27.23 14.66
N GLN A 215 -15.47 27.05 14.98
CA GLN A 215 -14.37 27.25 14.04
C GLN A 215 -14.46 26.28 12.85
N VAL A 216 -14.71 24.99 13.10
CA VAL A 216 -14.89 23.99 12.03
C VAL A 216 -16.10 24.35 11.16
N GLY A 217 -17.23 24.71 11.77
CA GLY A 217 -18.43 25.13 11.05
C GLY A 217 -18.20 26.36 10.16
N TYR A 218 -17.48 27.36 10.66
CA TYR A 218 -17.14 28.56 9.91
C TYR A 218 -16.22 28.27 8.72
N VAL A 219 -15.18 27.45 8.91
CA VAL A 219 -14.27 27.03 7.84
C VAL A 219 -15.04 26.27 6.76
N PHE A 220 -15.93 25.36 7.15
CA PHE A 220 -16.74 24.58 6.23
C PHE A 220 -17.70 25.45 5.40
N PHE A 221 -18.32 26.46 6.04
CA PHE A 221 -19.19 27.42 5.35
C PHE A 221 -18.42 28.31 4.36
N LYS A 222 -17.22 28.76 4.74
CA LYS A 222 -16.38 29.60 3.88
C LYS A 222 -15.88 28.82 2.66
N LEU A 223 -15.33 27.63 2.87
CA LEU A 223 -14.86 26.75 1.78
C LEU A 223 -16.00 26.34 0.84
N SER A 224 -17.21 26.15 1.38
CA SER A 224 -18.40 25.88 0.56
C SER A 224 -18.72 26.99 -0.42
N LYS A 225 -18.53 28.27 -0.04
CA LYS A 225 -18.80 29.39 -0.93
C LYS A 225 -17.72 29.54 -2.00
N GLU A 226 -16.44 29.39 -1.60
CA GLU A 226 -15.30 29.46 -2.53
C GLU A 226 -15.35 28.35 -3.60
N PHE A 227 -15.69 27.12 -3.24
CA PHE A 227 -15.82 26.02 -4.21
C PHE A 227 -17.00 26.21 -5.17
N SER A 228 -18.13 26.77 -4.71
CA SER A 228 -19.27 27.04 -5.61
C SER A 228 -18.95 28.09 -6.69
N ALA A 229 -18.03 29.03 -6.38
CA ALA A 229 -17.59 30.05 -7.32
C ALA A 229 -16.57 29.54 -8.36
N PHE A 230 -15.91 28.40 -8.11
CA PHE A 230 -14.93 27.80 -9.02
C PHE A 230 -15.55 26.75 -9.97
N SER A 231 -16.78 26.31 -9.67
CA SER A 231 -17.54 25.33 -10.46
C SER A 231 -18.51 25.96 -11.47
N SER A 232 -18.47 27.30 -11.64
CA SER A 232 -19.25 28.05 -12.63
C SER A 232 -18.31 28.62 -13.70
#